data_AF-A0A191HUL2-F1
#
_entry.id   AF-A0A191HUL2-F1
#
_cell.length_a   1.000
_cell.length_b   1.000
_cell.length_c   1.000
_cell.angle_alpha   90.00
_cell.angle_beta   90.00
_cell.angle_gamma   90.00
#
_symmetry.space_group_name_H-M   'P 1'
#
loop_
_entity.id
_entity.type
_entity.pdbx_description
1 polymer ?
#
loop_
_entity_poly.entity_id
_entity_poly.type
_entity_poly.pdbx_seq_one_letter_code
_entity_poly.pdbx_strand_id
1 'polypeptide(L)'
;MEFLDSNTVTADITLYAKCTERTYSLEFDLNGAPGIPPATQILTKDSAISPVQNPTWEGYTFEDWNVETRGQGEYWDLNTRTMDPQNTILFAQRSPNHYNVKFDANGGTGTMDNKDYTYGESKPLFENKYTREGYIFKGWSLGKRWCCRFF
;
A
#
# COMPACT_ATOMS: atom_id res chain seq x y z
N MET A 1 32.32 32.23 5.35
CA MET A 1 33.25 31.09 5.48
C MET A 1 34.39 31.36 4.52
N GLU A 2 35.61 31.58 5.02
CA GLU A 2 36.76 31.96 4.19
C GLU A 2 37.46 30.72 3.63
N PHE A 3 37.77 30.79 2.34
CA PHE A 3 38.69 29.91 1.61
C PHE A 3 39.97 30.73 1.31
N LEU A 4 41.08 30.06 1.00
CA LEU A 4 42.32 30.76 0.65
C LEU A 4 42.15 31.44 -0.71
N ASP A 5 42.22 32.77 -0.74
CA ASP A 5 42.09 33.59 -1.96
C ASP A 5 43.43 33.87 -2.66
N SER A 6 44.53 33.24 -2.23
CA SER A 6 45.83 33.39 -2.90
C SER A 6 46.63 32.09 -2.99
N ASN A 7 47.28 31.89 -4.14
CA ASN A 7 48.06 30.70 -4.48
C ASN A 7 49.54 30.80 -4.07
N THR A 8 49.92 31.78 -3.24
CA THR A 8 51.33 32.03 -2.92
C THR A 8 51.67 31.42 -1.55
N VAL A 9 52.35 30.28 -1.59
CA VAL A 9 52.89 29.61 -0.39
C VAL A 9 54.35 30.05 -0.22
N THR A 10 54.66 30.82 0.82
CA THR A 10 56.02 31.34 1.10
C THR A 10 56.74 30.63 2.24
N ALA A 11 56.07 29.69 2.91
CA ALA A 11 56.58 28.84 3.97
C ALA A 11 55.71 27.58 4.10
N ASP A 12 56.17 26.58 4.85
CA ASP A 12 55.40 25.36 5.11
C ASP A 12 54.02 25.69 5.70
N ILE A 13 52.96 25.15 5.09
CA ILE A 13 51.58 25.33 5.52
C ILE A 13 50.88 23.98 5.62
N THR A 14 50.08 23.78 6.66
CA THR A 14 49.18 22.63 6.78
C THR A 14 47.78 23.06 6.38
N LEU A 15 47.21 22.41 5.37
CA LEU A 15 45.84 22.63 4.94
C LEU A 15 44.93 21.51 5.46
N TYR A 16 43.70 21.87 5.79
CA TYR A 16 42.68 20.94 6.23
C TYR A 16 41.59 20.83 5.17
N ALA A 17 41.18 19.60 4.87
CA ALA A 17 39.99 19.38 4.06
C ALA A 17 38.76 19.88 4.84
N LYS A 18 37.94 20.70 4.18
CA LYS A 18 36.59 21.03 4.64
C LYS A 18 35.61 20.14 3.90
N CYS A 19 34.83 19.34 4.63
CA CYS A 19 33.82 18.45 4.06
C CYS A 19 32.44 18.81 4.59
N THR A 20 31.42 18.63 3.76
CA THR A 20 30.01 18.74 4.13
C THR A 20 29.33 17.39 3.88
N GLU A 21 28.32 17.06 4.68
CA GLU A 21 27.55 15.84 4.48
C GLU A 21 26.82 15.87 3.14
N ARG A 22 26.75 14.71 2.49
CA ARG A 22 25.96 14.53 1.28
C ARG A 22 24.54 14.16 1.67
N THR A 23 23.58 14.80 1.01
CA THR A 23 22.16 14.49 1.16
C THR A 23 21.65 13.69 -0.04
N TYR A 24 20.59 12.92 0.19
CA TYR A 24 19.92 12.05 -0.76
C TYR A 24 18.42 12.28 -0.69
N SER A 25 17.73 12.16 -1.83
CA SER A 25 16.27 12.28 -1.89
C SER A 25 15.58 10.93 -1.71
N LEU A 26 14.52 10.92 -0.91
CA LEU A 26 13.56 9.83 -0.79
C LEU A 26 12.19 10.32 -1.26
N GLU A 27 11.73 9.78 -2.38
CA GLU A 27 10.46 10.12 -3.00
C GLU A 27 9.45 8.98 -2.84
N PHE A 28 8.16 9.31 -2.85
CA PHE A 28 7.08 8.36 -2.65
C PHE A 28 6.15 8.38 -3.87
N ASP A 29 5.95 7.23 -4.48
CA ASP A 29 5.00 7.01 -5.56
C ASP A 29 3.84 6.16 -5.01
N LEU A 30 2.62 6.72 -5.07
CA LEU A 30 1.42 6.04 -4.59
C LEU A 30 1.00 4.85 -5.47
N ASN A 31 1.69 4.59 -6.58
CA ASN A 31 1.48 3.45 -7.47
C ASN A 31 -0.01 3.33 -7.90
N GLY A 32 -0.57 4.47 -8.31
CA GLY A 32 -1.96 4.60 -8.72
C GLY A 32 -2.99 4.68 -7.59
N ALA A 33 -2.58 4.85 -6.32
CA ALA A 33 -3.53 5.25 -5.29
C ALA A 33 -4.06 6.67 -5.53
N PRO A 34 -5.34 6.92 -5.23
CA PRO A 34 -5.86 8.27 -5.22
C PRO A 34 -5.18 9.10 -4.12
N GLY A 35 -5.05 10.40 -4.36
CA GLY A 35 -4.52 11.36 -3.38
C GLY A 35 -3.22 12.02 -3.83
N ILE A 36 -2.58 12.69 -2.88
CA ILE A 36 -1.31 13.40 -3.07
C ILE A 36 -0.21 12.56 -2.41
N PRO A 37 0.91 12.26 -3.10
CA PRO A 37 2.02 11.55 -2.48
C PRO A 37 2.63 12.34 -1.30
N PRO A 38 3.22 11.65 -0.31
CA PRO A 38 4.02 12.31 0.72
C PRO A 38 5.09 13.22 0.12
N ALA A 39 5.43 14.29 0.85
CA ALA A 39 6.51 15.18 0.44
C ALA A 39 7.86 14.44 0.39
N THR A 40 8.68 14.78 -0.61
CA THR A 40 10.05 14.28 -0.72
C THR A 40 10.85 14.61 0.53
N GLN A 41 11.55 13.61 1.07
CA GLN A 41 12.46 13.81 2.19
C GLN A 41 13.90 13.94 1.67
N ILE A 42 14.64 14.91 2.19
CA ILE A 42 16.07 15.12 1.88
C ILE A 42 16.86 14.78 3.13
N LEU A 43 17.61 13.68 3.07
CA LEU A 43 18.18 13.01 4.24
C LEU A 43 19.67 12.74 4.02
N THR A 44 20.45 12.66 5.09
CA THR A 44 21.82 12.13 5.04
C THR A 44 21.79 10.62 5.26
N LYS A 45 22.87 9.93 4.87
CA LYS A 45 22.99 8.48 5.07
C LYS A 45 22.73 8.11 6.54
N ASP A 46 22.03 7.01 6.77
CA ASP A 46 21.73 6.43 8.08
C ASP A 46 20.76 7.28 8.94
N SER A 47 20.22 8.39 8.39
CA SER A 47 19.13 9.14 9.04
C SER A 47 17.84 8.33 9.07
N ALA A 48 17.08 8.46 10.17
CA ALA A 48 15.74 7.92 10.28
C ALA A 48 14.78 8.63 9.30
N ILE A 49 13.82 7.87 8.76
CA ILE A 49 12.83 8.38 7.82
C ILE A 49 11.63 8.90 8.60
N SER A 50 11.11 10.07 8.23
CA SER A 50 9.91 10.61 8.87
C SER A 50 8.69 9.76 8.49
N PRO A 51 7.80 9.44 9.44
CA PRO A 51 6.57 8.72 9.15
C PRO A 51 5.73 9.45 8.09
N VAL A 52 5.10 8.68 7.20
CA VAL A 52 4.19 9.19 6.18
C VAL A 52 2.82 8.52 6.31
N GLN A 53 1.78 9.16 5.78
CA GLN A 53 0.46 8.54 5.72
C GLN A 53 0.45 7.47 4.63
N ASN A 54 -0.03 6.27 4.98
CA ASN A 54 -0.19 5.19 4.01
C ASN A 54 -1.31 5.50 3.00
N PRO A 55 -1.12 5.17 1.71
CA PRO A 55 -2.18 5.29 0.71
C PRO A 55 -3.34 4.33 0.97
N THR A 56 -4.49 4.67 0.38
CA THR A 56 -5.71 3.87 0.48
C THR A 56 -6.27 3.60 -0.91
N TRP A 57 -6.69 2.36 -1.16
CA TRP A 57 -7.39 1.97 -2.38
C TRP A 57 -8.71 1.32 -2.03
N GLU A 58 -9.73 1.54 -2.86
CA GLU A 58 -10.99 0.81 -2.72
C GLU A 58 -10.75 -0.69 -2.93
N GLY A 59 -11.05 -1.48 -1.90
CA GLY A 59 -10.97 -2.94 -1.95
C GLY A 59 -9.57 -3.54 -1.93
N TYR A 60 -8.53 -2.76 -1.60
CA TYR A 60 -7.19 -3.28 -1.31
C TYR A 60 -6.69 -2.79 0.05
N THR A 61 -5.74 -3.54 0.62
CA THR A 61 -5.02 -3.19 1.84
C THR A 61 -3.60 -2.77 1.48
N PHE A 62 -3.13 -1.67 2.06
CA PHE A 62 -1.72 -1.27 1.94
C PHE A 62 -0.84 -2.30 2.66
N GLU A 63 0.20 -2.76 1.98
CA GLU A 63 1.16 -3.70 2.57
C GLU A 63 2.38 -2.96 3.09
N ASP A 64 3.18 -2.42 2.17
CA ASP A 64 4.41 -1.70 2.49
C ASP A 64 4.88 -0.89 1.26
N TRP A 65 6.00 -0.19 1.42
CA TRP A 65 6.74 0.46 0.36
C TRP A 65 7.77 -0.50 -0.26
N ASN A 66 8.06 -0.35 -1.55
CA ASN A 66 9.03 -1.18 -2.27
C ASN A 66 9.94 -0.32 -3.14
N VAL A 67 11.21 -0.70 -3.31
CA VAL A 67 12.16 0.06 -4.16
C VAL A 67 11.92 -0.09 -5.66
N GLU A 68 11.08 -1.04 -6.08
CA GLU A 68 10.69 -1.23 -7.46
C GLU A 68 9.16 -1.29 -7.61
N THR A 69 8.71 -1.03 -8.84
CA THR A 69 7.30 -1.21 -9.19
C THR A 69 6.89 -2.68 -9.12
N ARG A 70 5.58 -2.94 -8.90
CA ARG A 70 4.99 -4.29 -8.89
C ARG A 70 5.55 -5.24 -7.81
N GLY A 71 6.17 -4.69 -6.76
CA GLY A 71 6.66 -5.46 -5.61
C GLY A 71 7.77 -6.45 -5.96
N GLN A 72 8.50 -6.23 -7.05
CA GLN A 72 9.60 -7.11 -7.48
C GLN A 72 10.92 -6.80 -6.77
N GLY A 73 11.01 -5.62 -6.17
CA GLY A 73 12.18 -5.18 -5.41
C GLY A 73 12.10 -5.56 -3.94
N GLU A 74 13.05 -5.04 -3.19
CA GLU A 74 13.08 -5.14 -1.73
C GLU A 74 11.98 -4.26 -1.11
N TYR A 75 11.32 -4.78 -0.07
CA TYR A 75 10.43 -3.98 0.78
C TYR A 75 11.21 -2.99 1.64
N TRP A 76 10.59 -1.86 1.92
CA TRP A 76 11.18 -0.78 2.69
C TRP A 76 10.29 -0.43 3.89
N ASP A 77 10.54 -1.10 5.03
CA ASP A 77 9.88 -0.77 6.28
C ASP A 77 10.40 0.57 6.81
N LEU A 78 9.57 1.61 6.67
CA LEU A 78 9.88 2.98 7.11
C LEU A 78 10.11 3.12 8.62
N ASN A 79 9.71 2.14 9.44
CA ASN A 79 9.90 2.18 10.88
C ASN A 79 11.27 1.68 11.32
N THR A 80 11.90 0.82 10.52
CA THR A 80 13.16 0.16 10.89
C THR A 80 14.32 0.51 9.97
N ARG A 81 14.06 0.87 8.71
CA ARG A 81 15.10 1.16 7.72
C ARG A 81 15.44 2.65 7.70
N THR A 82 16.73 2.96 7.60
CA THR A 82 17.28 4.32 7.47
C THR A 82 17.60 4.67 6.03
N MET A 83 17.94 5.93 5.77
CA MET A 83 18.28 6.40 4.43
C MET A 83 19.58 5.78 3.89
N ASP A 84 19.51 5.21 2.69
CA ASP A 84 20.66 4.71 1.94
C ASP A 84 21.45 5.85 1.28
N PRO A 85 22.75 5.67 0.97
CA PRO A 85 23.56 6.71 0.33
C PRO A 85 23.31 6.84 -1.18
N GLN A 86 22.04 6.84 -1.59
CA GLN A 86 21.57 7.01 -2.96
C GLN A 86 20.16 7.62 -2.99
N ASN A 87 19.81 8.31 -4.07
CA ASN A 87 18.44 8.77 -4.26
C ASN A 87 17.53 7.57 -4.54
N THR A 88 16.36 7.53 -3.90
CA THR A 88 15.43 6.39 -3.94
C THR A 88 14.00 6.87 -4.16
N ILE A 89 13.25 6.13 -4.98
CA ILE A 89 11.80 6.27 -5.10
C ILE A 89 11.18 5.00 -4.50
N LEU A 90 10.24 5.18 -3.58
CA LEU A 90 9.49 4.10 -2.96
C LEU A 90 8.09 4.00 -3.56
N PHE A 91 7.72 2.80 -3.99
CA PHE A 91 6.44 2.49 -4.62
C PHE A 91 5.53 1.77 -3.64
N ALA A 92 4.35 2.33 -3.39
CA ALA A 92 3.37 1.71 -2.52
C ALA A 92 2.87 0.37 -3.09
N GLN A 93 2.82 -0.65 -2.24
CA GLN A 93 2.29 -1.97 -2.57
C GLN A 93 0.97 -2.24 -1.86
N ARG A 94 0.14 -3.08 -2.49
CA ARG A 94 -1.20 -3.41 -2.01
C ARG A 94 -1.58 -4.84 -2.35
N SER A 95 -2.36 -5.48 -1.48
CA SER A 95 -3.04 -6.74 -1.76
C SER A 95 -4.55 -6.55 -1.84
N PRO A 96 -5.24 -7.31 -2.71
CA PRO A 96 -6.70 -7.26 -2.78
C PRO A 96 -7.32 -7.79 -1.49
N ASN A 97 -8.38 -7.14 -1.02
CA ASN A 97 -9.11 -7.58 0.16
C ASN A 97 -9.83 -8.91 -0.11
N HIS A 98 -9.95 -9.74 0.92
CA HIS A 98 -10.69 -11.00 0.86
C HIS A 98 -11.99 -10.90 1.65
N TYR A 99 -13.07 -11.41 1.07
CA TYR A 99 -14.40 -11.39 1.65
C TYR A 99 -14.96 -12.80 1.77
N ASN A 100 -15.53 -13.10 2.93
CA ASN A 100 -16.22 -14.35 3.19
C ASN A 100 -17.73 -14.15 2.99
N VAL A 101 -18.29 -14.74 1.94
CA VAL A 101 -19.72 -14.70 1.65
C VAL A 101 -20.41 -15.87 2.36
N LYS A 102 -21.31 -15.53 3.28
CA LYS A 102 -22.16 -16.47 4.00
C LYS A 102 -23.54 -16.57 3.35
N PHE A 103 -24.02 -17.79 3.19
CA PHE A 103 -25.34 -18.08 2.64
C PHE A 103 -26.33 -18.37 3.77
N ASP A 104 -27.50 -17.74 3.75
CA ASP A 104 -28.54 -17.88 4.77
C ASP A 104 -29.78 -18.54 4.14
N ALA A 105 -30.36 -19.52 4.83
CA ALA A 105 -31.55 -20.25 4.34
C ALA A 105 -32.83 -19.40 4.31
N ASN A 106 -32.79 -18.20 4.90
CA ASN A 106 -33.90 -17.26 5.01
C ASN A 106 -35.19 -17.92 5.53
N GLY A 107 -35.07 -18.66 6.64
CA GLY A 107 -36.17 -19.41 7.25
C GLY A 107 -36.45 -20.79 6.62
N GLY A 108 -35.66 -21.21 5.62
CA GLY A 108 -35.62 -22.59 5.15
C GLY A 108 -34.76 -23.51 6.01
N THR A 109 -34.53 -24.72 5.53
CA THR A 109 -33.71 -25.78 6.15
C THR A 109 -32.55 -26.17 5.25
N GLY A 110 -31.51 -26.79 5.85
CA GLY A 110 -30.28 -27.22 5.16
C GLY A 110 -29.04 -26.48 5.64
N THR A 111 -27.89 -26.79 5.03
CA THR A 111 -26.58 -26.20 5.36
C THR A 111 -25.78 -25.92 4.09
N MET A 112 -25.00 -24.83 4.10
CA MET A 112 -24.03 -24.51 3.05
C MET A 112 -22.76 -23.95 3.66
N ASP A 113 -21.63 -24.27 3.04
CA ASP A 113 -20.35 -23.67 3.38
C ASP A 113 -20.31 -22.20 2.94
N ASN A 114 -19.51 -21.41 3.64
CA ASN A 114 -19.18 -20.05 3.20
C ASN A 114 -18.23 -20.12 1.99
N LYS A 115 -18.13 -19.01 1.27
CA LYS A 115 -17.26 -18.92 0.10
C LYS A 115 -16.41 -17.66 0.14
N ASP A 116 -15.11 -17.84 -0.09
CA ASP A 116 -14.16 -16.74 -0.18
C ASP A 116 -14.10 -16.16 -1.60
N TYR A 117 -14.03 -14.83 -1.61
CA TYR A 117 -13.94 -13.99 -2.79
C TYR A 117 -12.80 -12.99 -2.61
N THR A 118 -12.02 -12.80 -3.66
CA THR A 118 -11.02 -11.75 -3.74
C THR A 118 -11.65 -10.51 -4.37
N TYR A 119 -11.33 -9.32 -3.87
CA TYR A 119 -11.83 -8.07 -4.45
C TYR A 119 -11.52 -7.98 -5.95
N GLY A 120 -12.52 -7.58 -6.75
CA GLY A 120 -12.41 -7.47 -8.20
C GLY A 120 -12.48 -8.80 -8.98
N GLU A 121 -12.52 -9.95 -8.30
CA GLU A 121 -12.66 -11.26 -8.94
C GLU A 121 -14.12 -11.52 -9.35
N SER A 122 -14.35 -11.86 -10.62
CA SER A 122 -15.65 -12.35 -11.08
C SER A 122 -15.74 -13.86 -10.91
N LYS A 123 -16.58 -14.31 -9.96
CA LYS A 123 -16.75 -15.73 -9.61
C LYS A 123 -18.22 -16.01 -9.30
N PRO A 124 -18.80 -17.12 -9.78
CA PRO A 124 -20.21 -17.43 -9.53
C PRO A 124 -20.47 -17.70 -8.04
N LEU A 125 -21.68 -17.41 -7.55
CA LEU A 125 -22.15 -17.83 -6.23
C LEU A 125 -22.36 -19.36 -6.19
N PHE A 126 -22.43 -19.94 -4.99
CA PHE A 126 -22.80 -21.35 -4.87
C PHE A 126 -24.27 -21.58 -5.27
N GLU A 127 -24.53 -22.75 -5.85
CA GLU A 127 -25.89 -23.23 -6.08
C GLU A 127 -26.60 -23.44 -4.75
N ASN A 128 -27.90 -23.15 -4.72
CA ASN A 128 -28.70 -23.29 -3.50
C ASN A 128 -28.85 -24.75 -3.09
N LYS A 129 -28.46 -25.08 -1.86
CA LYS A 129 -28.72 -26.37 -1.21
C LYS A 129 -29.80 -26.29 -0.12
N TYR A 130 -30.38 -25.11 0.11
CA TYR A 130 -31.46 -24.95 1.07
C TYR A 130 -32.82 -25.34 0.48
N THR A 131 -33.69 -25.84 1.34
CA THR A 131 -35.09 -26.11 1.02
C THR A 131 -35.98 -25.20 1.84
N ARG A 132 -37.04 -24.66 1.24
CA ARG A 132 -38.08 -23.91 1.95
C ARG A 132 -39.44 -24.31 1.39
N GLU A 133 -40.23 -25.01 2.19
CA GLU A 133 -41.52 -25.57 1.78
C GLU A 133 -42.48 -24.47 1.28
N GLY A 134 -43.08 -24.69 0.12
CA GLY A 134 -43.96 -23.71 -0.53
C GLY A 134 -43.26 -22.61 -1.34
N TYR A 135 -41.92 -22.64 -1.47
CA TYR A 135 -41.13 -21.62 -2.20
C TYR A 135 -40.26 -22.23 -3.29
N ILE A 136 -40.01 -21.45 -4.35
CA ILE A 136 -39.07 -21.79 -5.44
C ILE A 136 -37.87 -20.85 -5.36
N PHE A 137 -36.65 -21.40 -5.39
CA PHE A 137 -35.43 -20.59 -5.43
C PHE A 137 -35.30 -19.85 -6.76
N LYS A 138 -35.12 -18.53 -6.71
CA LYS A 138 -34.94 -17.66 -7.89
C LYS A 138 -33.58 -16.96 -7.95
N GLY A 139 -32.82 -16.99 -6.87
CA GLY A 139 -31.53 -16.31 -6.75
C GLY A 139 -31.24 -15.84 -5.33
N TRP A 140 -30.03 -15.32 -5.13
CA TRP A 140 -29.55 -14.76 -3.86
C TRP A 140 -29.85 -13.26 -3.77
N SER A 141 -30.10 -12.77 -2.55
CA SER A 141 -30.41 -11.36 -2.25
C SER A 141 -29.54 -10.86 -1.09
N LEU A 142 -29.20 -9.57 -1.10
CA LEU A 142 -28.46 -8.91 0.00
C LEU A 142 -29.33 -8.66 1.25
N GLY A 143 -30.64 -8.85 1.15
CA GLY A 143 -31.58 -8.68 2.26
C GLY A 143 -32.57 -9.84 2.38
N LYS A 144 -33.01 -10.12 3.63
CA LYS A 144 -33.99 -11.18 3.94
C LYS A 144 -35.35 -10.96 3.29
N ARG A 145 -35.72 -9.69 3.10
CA ARG A 145 -36.91 -9.30 2.36
C ARG A 145 -36.50 -9.01 0.93
N TRP A 146 -37.17 -9.64 -0.02
CA TRP A 146 -37.18 -9.13 -1.38
C TRP A 146 -37.84 -7.76 -1.32
N CYS A 147 -37.04 -6.70 -1.45
CA CYS A 147 -37.60 -5.37 -1.60
C CYS A 147 -38.29 -5.35 -2.96
N CYS A 148 -39.62 -5.17 -2.97
CA CYS A 148 -40.31 -4.70 -4.15
C CYS A 148 -39.93 -3.24 -4.34
N ARG A 149 -38.89 -2.96 -5.13
CA ARG A 149 -38.75 -1.62 -5.68
C ARG A 149 -39.64 -1.57 -6.92
N PHE A 150 -40.86 -1.09 -6.71
CA PHE A 150 -41.70 -0.58 -7.79
C PHE A 150 -40.93 0.53 -8.51
N PHE A 151 -40.70 0.34 -9.79
CA PHE A 151 -40.66 1.40 -10.80
C PHE A 151 -41.57 0.97 -11.93
#